data_AF-X1EN52-F1
#
_entry.id   AF-X1EN52-F1
#
_cell.length_a   1.000
_cell.length_b   1.000
_cell.length_c   1.000
_cell.angle_alpha   90.00
_cell.angle_beta   90.00
_cell.angle_gamma   90.00
#
_symmetry.space_group_name_H-M   'P 1'
#
loop_
_entity.id
_entity.type
_entity.pdbx_description
1 polymer ?
#
loop_
_entity_poly.entity_id
_entity_poly.type
_entity_poly.pdbx_seq_one_letter_code
_entity_poly.pdbx_strand_id
1 'polypeptide(L)'
;MLSQDTGKQLASSLKTPHYATQASKPSLVAETLAQAEPKSETSAKVSPSHEDIKEALVEIGKLQNFIAEPEYQFDIGKLDVVWRRVQQSVPTYVFEIQISGNVYQALAKLKHAFDLWNSHVFLVSPQEDLNKALQLLSGTFHEIRGRVRFVDCLQVKELLARKKGYHDL
;
A
#
# COMPACT_ATOMS: atom_id res chain seq x y z
N MET A 1 -14.39 34.11 29.73
CA MET A 1 -15.47 33.11 29.92
C MET A 1 -16.04 32.78 28.55
N LEU A 2 -15.58 31.68 27.94
CA LEU A 2 -16.06 31.20 26.64
C LEU A 2 -17.09 30.10 26.90
N SER A 3 -18.29 30.34 26.37
CA SER A 3 -19.52 29.60 26.69
C SER A 3 -19.46 28.14 26.20
N GLN A 4 -19.93 27.22 27.05
CA GLN A 4 -20.00 25.77 26.83
C GLN A 4 -21.01 25.33 25.73
N ASP A 5 -21.49 26.26 24.91
CA ASP A 5 -22.67 26.06 24.08
C ASP A 5 -22.36 25.68 22.62
N THR A 6 -21.16 25.98 22.14
CA THR A 6 -20.77 25.66 20.75
C THR A 6 -20.50 24.16 20.55
N GLY A 7 -20.14 23.43 21.61
CA GLY A 7 -19.84 22.00 21.54
C GLY A 7 -21.08 21.11 21.41
N LYS A 8 -22.24 21.55 21.93
CA LYS A 8 -23.48 20.77 21.88
C LYS A 8 -24.19 20.84 20.52
N GLN A 9 -24.03 21.95 19.79
CA GLN A 9 -24.61 22.11 18.46
C GLN A 9 -23.91 21.27 17.38
N LEU A 10 -22.60 21.02 17.51
CA LEU A 10 -21.87 20.14 16.60
C LEU A 10 -22.20 18.66 16.81
N ALA A 11 -22.47 18.24 18.05
CA ALA A 11 -22.80 16.86 18.38
C ALA A 11 -24.21 16.42 17.92
N SER A 12 -25.14 17.36 17.75
CA SER A 12 -26.50 17.07 17.27
C SER A 12 -26.62 16.90 15.76
N SER A 13 -25.61 17.32 14.98
CA SER A 13 -25.66 17.24 13.50
C SER A 13 -25.07 15.94 12.93
N LEU A 14 -24.48 15.08 13.79
CA LEU A 14 -23.75 13.88 13.36
C LEU A 14 -24.46 12.55 13.71
N LYS A 15 -25.74 12.57 14.07
CA LYS A 15 -26.50 11.34 14.35
C LYS A 15 -27.28 10.84 13.12
N THR A 16 -26.62 9.89 12.45
CA THR A 16 -27.14 8.69 11.75
C THR A 16 -27.67 8.80 10.31
N PRO A 17 -27.35 7.80 9.45
CA PRO A 17 -27.67 7.75 8.03
C PRO A 17 -28.96 6.98 7.76
N HIS A 18 -29.71 7.36 6.73
CA HIS A 18 -30.75 6.52 6.15
C HIS A 18 -30.31 6.05 4.76
N TYR A 19 -29.80 4.82 4.70
CA TYR A 19 -29.79 4.02 3.48
C TYR A 19 -31.11 3.26 3.43
N ALA A 20 -31.91 3.48 2.39
CA ALA A 20 -33.09 2.68 2.11
C ALA A 20 -33.13 2.36 0.61
N THR A 21 -32.82 1.11 0.30
CA THR A 21 -32.99 0.43 -0.98
C THR A 21 -34.48 0.35 -1.34
N GLN A 22 -34.86 0.69 -2.56
CA GLN A 22 -36.09 0.15 -3.17
C GLN A 22 -35.83 -0.28 -4.62
N ALA A 23 -36.26 -1.51 -4.88
CA ALA A 23 -36.15 -2.24 -6.13
C ALA A 23 -37.14 -1.73 -7.17
N SER A 24 -36.75 -1.77 -8.45
CA SER A 24 -37.67 -1.62 -9.57
C SER A 24 -37.17 -2.46 -10.76
N LYS A 25 -38.03 -3.37 -11.23
CA LYS A 25 -37.98 -4.07 -12.54
C LYS A 25 -39.44 -4.26 -12.98
N PRO A 26 -39.76 -4.51 -14.27
CA PRO A 26 -38.90 -4.49 -15.47
C PRO A 26 -39.48 -3.62 -16.60
N SER A 27 -38.70 -3.33 -17.65
CA SER A 27 -39.27 -3.01 -18.97
C SER A 27 -38.33 -3.50 -20.07
N LEU A 28 -38.90 -4.32 -20.96
CA LEU A 28 -38.32 -4.89 -22.17
C LEU A 28 -38.47 -3.88 -23.33
N VAL A 29 -37.43 -3.70 -24.16
CA VAL A 29 -37.54 -3.75 -25.64
C VAL A 29 -36.17 -3.72 -26.32
N ALA A 30 -35.94 -4.76 -27.13
CA ALA A 30 -35.34 -4.81 -28.48
C ALA A 30 -33.89 -4.37 -28.75
N GLU A 31 -33.09 -5.39 -29.06
CA GLU A 31 -32.08 -5.57 -30.14
C GLU A 31 -31.59 -4.35 -30.94
N THR A 32 -30.27 -4.28 -31.14
CA THR A 32 -29.63 -4.16 -32.48
C THR A 32 -28.14 -4.53 -32.40
N LEU A 33 -27.73 -5.53 -33.19
CA LEU A 33 -26.35 -5.80 -33.58
C LEU A 33 -25.81 -4.64 -34.44
N ALA A 34 -24.61 -4.14 -34.17
CA ALA A 34 -23.65 -3.78 -35.23
C ALA A 34 -22.30 -3.30 -34.66
N GLN A 35 -21.25 -3.90 -35.22
CA GLN A 35 -19.94 -3.33 -35.54
C GLN A 35 -18.87 -3.32 -34.44
N ALA A 36 -17.99 -4.32 -34.59
CA ALA A 36 -16.60 -4.30 -34.20
C ALA A 36 -15.87 -3.12 -34.88
N GLU A 37 -15.24 -2.27 -34.07
CA GLU A 37 -14.09 -1.48 -34.48
C GLU A 37 -12.88 -1.95 -33.68
N PRO A 38 -11.72 -2.24 -34.31
CA PRO A 38 -10.48 -2.49 -33.59
C PRO A 38 -9.96 -1.15 -33.06
N LYS A 39 -10.42 -0.77 -31.86
CA LYS A 39 -9.83 0.35 -31.13
C LYS A 39 -8.46 -0.06 -30.62
N SER A 40 -7.47 0.28 -31.45
CA SER A 40 -6.10 0.68 -31.10
C SER A 40 -5.60 0.17 -29.75
N GLU A 41 -4.68 -0.79 -29.80
CA GLU A 41 -3.76 -1.10 -28.71
C GLU A 41 -2.94 0.15 -28.36
N THR A 42 -3.55 1.03 -27.56
CA THR A 42 -2.78 1.95 -26.73
C THR A 42 -2.17 1.07 -25.67
N SER A 43 -0.86 0.87 -25.73
CA SER A 43 -0.08 0.27 -24.64
C SER A 43 -0.26 1.14 -23.39
N ALA A 44 -1.38 0.96 -22.70
CA ALA A 44 -1.56 1.45 -21.35
C ALA A 44 -0.53 0.69 -20.53
N LYS A 45 0.54 1.38 -20.10
CA LYS A 45 1.42 0.86 -19.06
C LYS A 45 0.54 0.54 -17.86
N VAL A 46 0.20 -0.73 -17.68
CA VAL A 46 -0.57 -1.20 -16.55
C VAL A 46 0.28 -0.98 -15.32
N SER A 47 -0.12 -0.04 -14.46
CA SER A 47 0.53 0.16 -13.17
C SER A 47 0.45 -1.14 -12.37
N PRO A 48 1.56 -1.61 -11.78
CA PRO A 48 1.58 -2.88 -11.05
C PRO A 48 0.59 -2.81 -9.88
N SER A 49 -0.14 -3.90 -9.64
CA SER A 49 -1.09 -3.99 -8.53
C SER A 49 -0.37 -4.21 -7.20
N HIS A 50 -1.12 -4.09 -6.10
CA HIS A 50 -0.58 -4.31 -4.75
C HIS A 50 -0.03 -5.73 -4.60
N GLU A 51 -0.80 -6.71 -5.07
CA GLU A 51 -0.42 -8.11 -5.04
C GLU A 51 0.81 -8.38 -5.91
N ASP A 52 0.90 -7.78 -7.11
CA ASP A 52 2.07 -7.94 -7.99
C ASP A 52 3.37 -7.47 -7.34
N ILE A 53 3.31 -6.39 -6.56
CA ILE A 53 4.47 -5.84 -5.83
C ILE A 53 4.78 -6.71 -4.62
N LYS A 54 3.76 -7.17 -3.89
CA LYS A 54 3.91 -8.04 -2.72
C LYS A 54 4.59 -9.36 -3.10
N GLU A 55 4.10 -10.01 -4.15
CA GLU A 55 4.69 -11.23 -4.70
C GLU A 55 6.12 -10.99 -5.17
N ALA A 56 6.37 -9.87 -5.87
CA ALA A 56 7.71 -9.52 -6.33
C ALA A 56 8.70 -9.36 -5.17
N LEU A 57 8.31 -8.68 -4.08
CA LEU A 57 9.16 -8.53 -2.89
C LEU A 57 9.42 -9.87 -2.20
N VAL A 58 8.43 -10.75 -2.10
CA VAL A 58 8.62 -12.09 -1.55
C VAL A 58 9.62 -12.89 -2.40
N GLU A 59 9.47 -12.84 -3.72
CA GLU A 59 10.36 -13.54 -4.65
C GLU A 59 11.79 -12.97 -4.60
N ILE A 60 11.95 -11.65 -4.59
CA ILE A 60 13.26 -11.00 -4.43
C ILE A 60 13.92 -11.46 -3.12
N GLY A 61 13.17 -11.48 -2.02
CA GLY A 61 13.69 -11.92 -0.72
C GLY A 61 14.19 -13.36 -0.76
N LYS A 62 13.42 -14.28 -1.37
CA LYS A 62 13.82 -15.68 -1.57
C LYS A 62 15.07 -15.82 -2.43
N LEU A 63 15.15 -15.08 -3.55
CA LEU A 63 16.34 -15.04 -4.41
C LEU A 63 17.58 -14.49 -3.70
N GLN A 64 17.40 -13.77 -2.59
CA GLN A 64 18.47 -13.26 -1.75
C GLN A 64 18.72 -14.11 -0.49
N ASN A 65 18.15 -15.32 -0.44
CA ASN A 65 18.27 -16.25 0.69
C ASN A 65 17.70 -15.71 2.01
N PHE A 66 16.71 -14.82 1.95
CA PHE A 66 15.91 -14.44 3.10
C PHE A 66 14.68 -15.34 3.25
N ILE A 67 14.22 -15.51 4.48
CA ILE A 67 12.87 -15.96 4.77
C ILE A 67 11.95 -14.77 4.55
N ALA A 68 11.26 -14.74 3.41
CA ALA A 68 10.34 -13.69 3.03
C ALA A 68 8.89 -14.13 3.24
N GLU A 69 8.16 -13.40 4.08
CA GLU A 69 6.78 -13.71 4.46
C GLU A 69 5.88 -12.53 4.10
N PRO A 70 4.81 -12.76 3.31
CA PRO A 70 3.78 -11.78 3.10
C PRO A 70 2.85 -11.72 4.31
N GLU A 71 2.17 -10.59 4.47
CA GLU A 71 1.03 -10.45 5.39
C GLU A 71 1.36 -10.81 6.85
N TYR A 72 2.52 -10.36 7.31
CA TYR A 72 3.03 -10.66 8.64
C TYR A 72 2.21 -9.93 9.73
N GLN A 73 1.54 -10.70 10.57
CA GLN A 73 0.75 -10.18 11.68
C GLN A 73 1.65 -9.62 12.78
N PHE A 74 1.33 -8.42 13.27
CA PHE A 74 2.01 -7.80 14.42
C PHE A 74 1.04 -6.93 15.22
N ASP A 75 1.52 -6.32 16.31
CA ASP A 75 0.72 -5.69 17.36
C ASP A 75 -0.38 -4.75 16.87
N ILE A 76 -0.05 -3.85 15.93
CA ILE A 76 -0.97 -2.80 15.46
C ILE A 76 -1.60 -3.11 14.09
N GLY A 77 -1.43 -4.32 13.57
CA GLY A 77 -2.04 -4.74 12.32
C GLY A 77 -1.25 -5.81 11.58
N LYS A 78 -1.10 -5.61 10.27
CA LYS A 78 -0.44 -6.56 9.39
C LYS A 78 0.54 -5.80 8.49
N LEU A 79 1.75 -6.32 8.38
CA LEU A 79 2.79 -5.82 7.50
C LEU A 79 2.72 -6.52 6.14
N ASP A 80 2.89 -5.79 5.04
CA ASP A 80 2.69 -6.37 3.72
C ASP A 80 3.72 -7.43 3.37
N VAL A 81 5.01 -7.14 3.62
CA VAL A 81 6.11 -8.11 3.48
C VAL A 81 7.17 -7.88 4.53
N VAL A 82 7.70 -8.97 5.10
CA VAL A 82 8.87 -8.95 5.98
C VAL A 82 9.93 -9.93 5.51
N TRP A 83 11.20 -9.57 5.67
CA TRP A 83 12.33 -10.47 5.44
C TRP A 83 13.12 -10.73 6.72
N ARG A 84 13.44 -11.99 6.95
CA ARG A 84 14.17 -12.51 8.11
C ARG A 84 15.36 -13.33 7.66
N ARG A 85 16.43 -13.35 8.47
CA ARG A 85 17.60 -14.20 8.19
C ARG A 85 17.43 -15.63 8.69
N VAL A 86 16.69 -15.83 9.78
CA VAL A 86 16.42 -17.14 10.38
C VAL A 86 14.99 -17.20 10.93
N GLN A 87 14.42 -18.40 11.09
CA GLN A 87 12.99 -18.58 11.40
C GLN A 87 12.54 -17.99 12.75
N GLN A 88 13.43 -17.91 13.75
CA GLN A 88 13.10 -17.41 15.09
C GLN A 88 13.62 -15.99 15.34
N SER A 89 14.03 -15.26 14.30
CA SER A 89 14.43 -13.85 14.43
C SER A 89 13.25 -12.90 14.21
N VAL A 90 13.42 -11.67 14.69
CA VAL A 90 12.57 -10.54 14.31
C VAL A 90 12.80 -10.13 12.84
N PRO A 91 11.82 -9.46 12.19
CA PRO A 91 11.98 -8.84 10.87
C PRO A 91 13.21 -7.94 10.77
N THR A 92 14.12 -8.26 9.85
CA THR A 92 15.27 -7.41 9.55
C THR A 92 14.90 -6.32 8.54
N TYR A 93 14.07 -6.66 7.55
CA TYR A 93 13.54 -5.73 6.56
C TYR A 93 12.01 -5.79 6.60
N VAL A 94 11.38 -4.63 6.50
CA VAL A 94 9.92 -4.48 6.54
C VAL A 94 9.49 -3.57 5.40
N PHE A 95 8.51 -4.01 4.64
CA PHE A 95 7.97 -3.30 3.48
C PHE A 95 6.48 -3.07 3.67
N GLU A 96 6.05 -1.82 3.48
CA GLU A 96 4.64 -1.46 3.32
C GLU A 96 4.42 -0.94 1.90
N ILE A 97 3.39 -1.46 1.23
CA ILE A 97 3.04 -1.16 -0.15
C ILE A 97 1.82 -0.26 -0.17
N GLN A 98 1.95 0.90 -0.79
CA GLN A 98 0.90 1.90 -0.84
C GLN A 98 0.69 2.36 -2.28
N ILE A 99 -0.28 1.77 -2.99
CA ILE A 99 -0.64 2.16 -4.37
C ILE A 99 -1.83 3.10 -4.40
N SER A 100 -2.83 2.83 -3.55
CA SER A 100 -4.03 3.66 -3.42
C SER A 100 -4.46 3.67 -1.96
N GLY A 101 -4.65 4.85 -1.38
CA GLY A 101 -5.02 4.99 0.03
C GLY A 101 -4.11 5.91 0.84
N ASN A 102 -3.76 5.47 2.05
CA ASN A 102 -3.25 6.37 3.08
C ASN A 102 -1.79 6.09 3.48
N VAL A 103 -0.87 6.86 2.86
CA VAL A 103 0.57 6.92 3.21
C VAL A 103 0.81 7.08 4.72
N TYR A 104 -0.05 7.78 5.44
CA TYR A 104 0.08 7.94 6.89
C TYR A 104 0.02 6.60 7.62
N GLN A 105 -0.91 5.71 7.24
CA GLN A 105 -1.09 4.42 7.90
C GLN A 105 0.11 3.51 7.65
N ALA A 106 0.63 3.50 6.42
CA ALA A 106 1.86 2.78 6.08
C ALA A 106 3.04 3.30 6.91
N LEU A 107 3.24 4.62 7.00
CA LEU A 107 4.30 5.20 7.81
C LEU A 107 4.15 4.93 9.31
N ALA A 108 2.92 4.87 9.83
CA ALA A 108 2.66 4.51 11.23
C ALA A 108 3.11 3.07 11.53
N LYS A 109 2.78 2.11 10.66
CA LYS A 109 3.24 0.73 10.78
C LYS A 109 4.76 0.62 10.68
N LEU A 110 5.37 1.30 9.70
CA LEU A 110 6.83 1.32 9.54
C LEU A 110 7.53 1.93 10.75
N LYS A 111 7.01 3.02 11.32
CA LYS A 111 7.53 3.59 12.56
C LYS A 111 7.52 2.56 13.68
N HIS A 112 6.39 1.89 13.88
CA HIS A 112 6.25 0.90 14.95
C HIS A 112 7.19 -0.29 14.76
N ALA A 113 7.34 -0.79 13.53
CA ALA A 113 8.31 -1.85 13.23
C ALA A 113 9.76 -1.40 13.49
N PHE A 114 10.10 -0.16 13.17
CA PHE A 114 11.41 0.42 13.51
C PHE A 114 11.60 0.54 15.03
N ASP A 115 10.61 1.04 15.76
CA ASP A 115 10.69 1.19 17.23
C ASP A 115 10.82 -0.17 17.92
N LEU A 116 10.14 -1.21 17.41
CA LEU A 116 10.09 -2.54 18.02
C LEU A 116 11.33 -3.40 17.71
N TRP A 117 11.83 -3.34 16.48
CA TRP A 117 12.88 -4.26 16.00
C TRP A 117 14.11 -3.56 15.42
N ASN A 118 14.10 -2.23 15.32
CA ASN A 118 15.12 -1.44 14.61
C ASN A 118 15.31 -1.94 13.16
N SER A 119 14.21 -2.37 12.52
CA SER A 119 14.22 -2.91 11.16
C SER A 119 14.63 -1.87 10.12
N HIS A 120 15.16 -2.34 8.99
CA HIS A 120 15.23 -1.53 7.78
C HIS A 120 13.84 -1.41 7.16
N VAL A 121 13.28 -0.21 7.15
CA VAL A 121 11.89 0.06 6.78
C VAL A 121 11.78 0.72 5.41
N PHE A 122 10.90 0.18 4.57
CA PHE A 122 10.72 0.59 3.19
C PHE A 122 9.26 0.94 2.94
N LEU A 123 9.03 2.15 2.43
CA LEU A 123 7.74 2.54 1.87
C LEU A 123 7.81 2.30 0.36
N VAL A 124 7.02 1.36 -0.13
CA VAL A 124 6.93 1.04 -1.56
C VAL A 124 5.67 1.69 -2.11
N SER A 125 5.80 2.65 -3.00
CA SER A 125 4.65 3.45 -3.45
C SER A 125 4.92 4.09 -4.82
N PRO A 126 3.90 4.41 -5.62
CA PRO A 126 4.09 5.17 -6.86
C PRO A 126 4.82 6.49 -6.61
N GLN A 127 5.69 6.89 -7.52
CA GLN A 127 6.51 8.10 -7.43
C GLN A 127 5.73 9.38 -7.08
N GLU A 128 4.45 9.48 -7.47
CA GLU A 128 3.56 10.60 -7.15
C GLU A 128 3.36 10.81 -5.64
N ASP A 129 3.41 9.75 -4.84
CA ASP A 129 3.22 9.81 -3.38
C ASP A 129 4.50 10.22 -2.62
N LEU A 130 5.64 10.35 -3.32
CA LEU A 130 6.92 10.69 -2.69
C LEU A 130 6.86 12.01 -1.92
N ASN A 131 6.28 13.07 -2.51
CA ASN A 131 6.20 14.38 -1.85
C ASN A 131 5.36 14.33 -0.58
N LYS A 132 4.25 13.59 -0.61
CA LYS A 132 3.39 13.36 0.55
C LYS A 132 4.12 12.59 1.65
N ALA A 133 4.85 11.54 1.28
CA ALA A 133 5.69 10.79 2.21
C ALA A 133 6.77 11.70 2.86
N LEU A 134 7.46 12.52 2.06
CA LEU A 134 8.49 13.44 2.55
C LEU A 134 7.94 14.52 3.49
N GLN A 135 6.75 15.05 3.22
CA GLN A 135 6.07 15.99 4.11
C GLN A 135 5.76 15.34 5.47
N LEU A 136 5.18 14.14 5.46
CA LEU A 136 4.87 13.38 6.68
C LEU A 136 6.14 13.02 7.46
N LEU A 137 7.20 12.60 6.76
CA LEU A 137 8.51 12.31 7.35
C LEU A 137 9.24 13.58 7.82
N SER A 138 8.89 14.77 7.35
CA SER A 138 9.49 16.01 7.87
C SER A 138 8.74 16.57 9.08
N GLY A 139 7.48 16.14 9.29
CA GLY A 139 6.65 16.54 10.42
C GLY A 139 6.39 15.38 11.39
N THR A 140 5.21 14.76 11.28
CA THR A 140 4.72 13.74 12.23
C THR A 140 5.69 12.57 12.43
N PHE A 141 6.37 12.14 11.38
CA PHE A 141 7.28 11.00 11.40
C PHE A 141 8.76 11.40 11.31
N HIS A 142 9.12 12.59 11.80
CA HIS A 142 10.50 13.11 11.75
C HIS A 142 11.55 12.19 12.37
N GLU A 143 11.18 11.43 13.40
CA GLU A 143 12.06 10.47 14.08
C GLU A 143 12.62 9.38 13.14
N ILE A 144 11.85 8.98 12.11
CA ILE A 144 12.25 7.92 11.17
C ILE A 144 12.63 8.45 9.78
N ARG A 145 12.70 9.77 9.60
CA ARG A 145 13.00 10.41 8.30
C ARG A 145 14.26 9.87 7.64
N GLY A 146 15.33 9.69 8.40
CA GLY A 146 16.61 9.17 7.89
C GLY A 146 16.68 7.64 7.83
N ARG A 147 15.60 6.94 8.20
CA ARG A 147 15.53 5.48 8.33
C ARG A 147 14.63 4.86 7.26
N VAL A 148 13.51 5.51 6.96
CA VAL A 148 12.59 5.08 5.89
C VAL A 148 13.21 5.27 4.53
N ARG A 149 13.22 4.21 3.73
CA ARG A 149 13.61 4.26 2.31
C ARG A 149 12.36 4.21 1.44
N PHE A 150 12.18 5.21 0.60
CA PHE A 150 11.16 5.20 -0.43
C PHE A 150 11.63 4.39 -1.63
N VAL A 151 10.77 3.52 -2.18
CA VAL A 151 11.05 2.73 -3.38
C VAL A 151 9.84 2.83 -4.31
N ASP A 152 10.06 3.19 -5.57
CA ASP A 152 8.98 3.23 -6.54
C ASP A 152 8.53 1.82 -6.95
N CYS A 153 7.23 1.62 -7.14
CA CYS A 153 6.66 0.33 -7.50
C CYS A 153 7.30 -0.28 -8.76
N LEU A 154 7.65 0.54 -9.75
CA LEU A 154 8.28 0.06 -10.98
C LEU A 154 9.71 -0.42 -10.73
N GLN A 155 10.44 0.21 -9.80
CA GLN A 155 11.79 -0.21 -9.42
C GLN A 155 11.80 -1.60 -8.78
N VAL A 156 10.75 -1.99 -8.06
CA VAL A 156 10.61 -3.35 -7.51
C VAL A 156 10.50 -4.38 -8.62
N LYS A 157 9.66 -4.13 -9.64
CA LYS A 157 9.50 -5.04 -10.78
C LYS A 157 10.77 -5.13 -11.61
N GLU A 158 11.45 -4.01 -11.82
CA GLU A 158 12.75 -3.96 -12.51
C GLU A 158 13.82 -4.77 -11.75
N LEU A 159 13.88 -4.62 -10.43
CA LEU A 159 14.80 -5.39 -9.58
C LEU A 159 14.55 -6.89 -9.68
N LEU A 160 13.28 -7.31 -9.65
CA LEU A 160 12.93 -8.72 -9.81
C LEU A 160 13.38 -9.25 -11.18
N ALA A 161 13.06 -8.54 -12.26
CA ALA A 161 13.41 -8.95 -13.62
C ALA A 161 14.92 -9.13 -13.78
N ARG A 162 15.72 -8.19 -13.26
CA ARG A 162 17.18 -8.29 -13.25
C ARG A 162 17.67 -9.50 -12.47
N LYS A 163 17.12 -9.76 -11.29
CA LYS A 163 17.54 -10.90 -10.45
C LYS A 163 17.25 -12.25 -11.10
N LYS A 164 16.11 -12.41 -11.76
CA LYS A 164 15.81 -13.63 -12.53
C LYS A 164 16.83 -13.85 -13.63
N GLY A 165 17.13 -12.80 -14.40
CA GLY A 165 18.13 -12.88 -15.48
C GLY A 165 19.54 -13.31 -15.02
N TYR A 166 19.95 -13.01 -13.79
CA TYR A 166 21.23 -13.48 -13.22
C TYR A 166 21.15 -14.87 -12.59
N HIS A 167 19.96 -15.33 -12.20
CA HIS A 167 19.78 -16.66 -11.59
C HIS A 167 19.63 -17.75 -12.64
N ASP A 168 19.17 -17.39 -13.85
CA ASP A 168 19.02 -18.30 -14.98
C ASP A 168 20.31 -18.45 -15.83
N LEU A 169 21.41 -17.79 -15.44
CA LEU A 169 22.75 -17.88 -16.04
C LEU A 169 23.66 -18.80 -15.21
#